data_AF-A0A9R1CW08-F1
#
_entry.id   AF-A0A9R1CW08-F1
#
_cell.length_a   1.000
_cell.length_b   1.000
_cell.length_c   1.000
_cell.angle_alpha   90.00
_cell.angle_beta   90.00
_cell.angle_gamma   90.00
#
_symmetry.space_group_name_H-M   'P 1'
#
loop_
_entity.id
_entity.type
_entity.pdbx_description
1 polymer ?
#
loop_
_entity_poly.entity_id
_entity_poly.type
_entity_poly.pdbx_seq_one_letter_code
_entity_poly.pdbx_strand_id
1 'polypeptide(L)'
;MSVDKDVQEEFARQMQEEYREETLLPEICNRQFYSETDKNLEYVQIGKRTPIPVEVFKQGILKPTTHPMARSIVTGEENFVLNDLVNAAEDGVIESAEMEELSYSMIEEAVERVDDADTVFIPYADSYTTEVNDWLREGLSVSGGTQLQIQGNRLDIRRITPSFGIKDVLVTNSDEIDLVQKRAEDTSLPKGLDVDDSMLYVNEGKDFMVYFDQETDLGEPDDEYDEFLDVVFRVVISQPMPSSDSAIRLEAPAEITLSGDDEQA
;
A
#
# COMPACT_ATOMS: atom_id res chain seq x y z
N MET A 1 31.48 8.99 10.36
CA MET A 1 31.95 7.88 11.26
C MET A 1 31.12 6.65 10.91
N SER A 2 31.55 5.39 11.04
CA SER A 2 30.66 4.26 10.67
C SER A 2 29.62 4.00 11.78
N VAL A 3 28.34 3.93 11.42
CA VAL A 3 27.28 3.47 12.31
C VAL A 3 27.55 2.03 12.75
N ASP A 4 27.18 1.67 13.97
CA ASP A 4 27.28 0.30 14.45
C ASP A 4 26.39 -0.63 13.62
N LYS A 5 26.98 -1.71 13.08
CA LYS A 5 26.30 -2.65 12.18
C LYS A 5 25.21 -3.45 12.87
N ASP A 6 25.39 -3.78 14.15
CA ASP A 6 24.37 -4.51 14.92
C ASP A 6 23.11 -3.63 15.04
N VAL A 7 23.29 -2.31 15.12
CA VAL A 7 22.18 -1.33 15.18
C VAL A 7 21.52 -1.17 13.81
N GLN A 8 22.29 -1.12 12.72
CA GLN A 8 21.74 -1.09 11.36
C GLN A 8 20.96 -2.38 11.04
N GLU A 9 21.45 -3.54 11.46
CA GLU A 9 20.74 -4.81 11.33
C GLU A 9 19.41 -4.77 12.08
N GLU A 10 19.42 -4.31 13.34
CA GLU A 10 18.21 -4.16 14.13
C GLU A 10 17.22 -3.15 13.53
N PHE A 11 17.73 -2.06 12.93
CA PHE A 11 16.93 -1.09 12.19
C PHE A 11 16.19 -1.76 11.02
N ALA A 12 16.93 -2.48 10.16
CA ALA A 12 16.36 -3.18 9.02
C ALA A 12 15.36 -4.25 9.47
N ARG A 13 15.68 -5.00 10.53
CA ARG A 13 14.81 -6.04 11.09
C ARG A 13 13.48 -5.47 11.57
N GLN A 14 13.51 -4.37 12.35
CA GLN A 14 12.29 -3.70 12.81
C GLN A 14 11.47 -3.18 11.63
N MET A 15 12.11 -2.55 10.65
CA MET A 15 11.42 -2.09 9.44
C MET A 15 10.71 -3.22 8.68
N GLN A 16 11.36 -4.38 8.54
CA GLN A 16 10.78 -5.57 7.90
C GLN A 16 9.66 -6.21 8.73
N GLU A 17 9.76 -6.16 10.05
CA GLU A 17 8.73 -6.64 10.97
C GLU A 17 7.48 -5.76 10.90
N GLU A 18 7.65 -4.44 11.02
CA GLU A 18 6.56 -3.45 10.92
C GLU A 18 5.90 -3.49 9.53
N TYR A 19 6.68 -3.61 8.44
CA TYR A 19 6.12 -3.78 7.10
C TYR A 19 5.24 -5.04 7.00
N ARG A 20 5.70 -6.17 7.55
CA ARG A 20 4.95 -7.44 7.49
C ARG A 20 3.65 -7.38 8.29
N GLU A 21 3.66 -6.67 9.42
CA GLU A 21 2.46 -6.51 10.26
C GLU A 21 1.43 -5.58 9.64
N GLU A 22 1.86 -4.61 8.84
CA GLU A 22 1.00 -3.54 8.32
C GLU A 22 0.61 -3.72 6.83
N THR A 23 1.40 -4.45 6.03
CA THR A 23 1.12 -4.59 4.58
C THR A 23 -0.26 -5.19 4.35
N LEU A 24 -1.03 -4.56 3.46
CA LEU A 24 -2.38 -4.96 3.10
C LEU A 24 -2.44 -5.80 1.82
N LEU A 25 -1.28 -6.05 1.20
CA LEU A 25 -1.23 -6.77 -0.08
C LEU A 25 -1.92 -8.14 -0.04
N PRO A 26 -1.72 -9.00 0.99
CA PRO A 26 -2.41 -10.29 1.06
C PRO A 26 -3.93 -10.19 1.22
N GLU A 27 -4.45 -9.06 1.70
CA GLU A 27 -5.87 -8.85 1.90
C GLU A 27 -6.56 -8.13 0.74
N ILE A 28 -5.80 -7.59 -0.22
CA ILE A 28 -6.35 -6.87 -1.38
C ILE A 28 -5.99 -7.53 -2.71
N CYS A 29 -5.06 -8.49 -2.71
CA CYS A 29 -4.61 -9.25 -3.87
C CYS A 29 -4.21 -10.68 -3.48
N ASN A 30 -4.32 -11.60 -4.45
CA ASN A 30 -3.72 -12.92 -4.41
C ASN A 30 -2.21 -12.81 -4.62
N ARG A 31 -1.53 -12.50 -3.52
CA ARG A 31 -0.09 -12.25 -3.51
C ARG A 31 0.70 -13.56 -3.58
N GLN A 32 1.54 -13.68 -4.59
CA GLN A 32 2.53 -14.75 -4.71
C GLN A 32 3.95 -14.21 -4.83
N PHE A 33 4.94 -15.04 -4.49
CA PHE A 33 6.34 -14.68 -4.69
C PHE A 33 6.79 -15.02 -6.11
N TYR A 34 7.68 -14.18 -6.63
CA TYR A 34 8.29 -14.35 -7.93
C TYR A 34 8.84 -15.76 -8.18
N SER A 35 8.63 -16.23 -9.40
CA SER A 35 9.27 -17.41 -9.95
C SER A 35 9.74 -17.14 -11.39
N GLU A 36 10.57 -18.04 -11.93
CA GLU A 36 11.12 -17.90 -13.29
C GLU A 36 10.06 -17.83 -14.41
N THR A 37 8.82 -18.27 -14.15
CA THR A 37 7.72 -18.12 -15.11
C THR A 37 7.24 -16.69 -15.24
N ASP A 38 7.51 -15.85 -14.22
CA ASP A 38 6.95 -14.51 -14.08
C ASP A 38 7.92 -13.43 -14.60
N LYS A 39 9.10 -13.85 -15.08
CA LYS A 39 10.18 -12.96 -15.54
C LYS A 39 9.80 -11.90 -16.58
N ASN A 40 8.70 -12.12 -17.31
CA ASN A 40 8.22 -11.24 -18.37
C ASN A 40 7.13 -10.27 -17.90
N LEU A 41 6.69 -10.37 -16.64
CA LEU A 41 5.77 -9.39 -16.07
C LEU A 41 6.45 -8.03 -15.95
N GLU A 42 5.64 -6.97 -15.98
CA GLU A 42 6.09 -5.64 -15.66
C GLU A 42 6.19 -5.48 -14.14
N TYR A 43 7.33 -4.97 -13.66
CA TYR A 43 7.60 -4.77 -12.25
C TYR A 43 7.85 -3.29 -11.96
N VAL A 44 7.23 -2.82 -10.88
CA VAL A 44 7.43 -1.48 -10.33
C VAL A 44 8.18 -1.55 -9.01
N GLN A 45 8.87 -0.47 -8.65
CA GLN A 45 9.52 -0.32 -7.35
C GLN A 45 8.81 0.76 -6.56
N ILE A 46 8.27 0.39 -5.40
CA ILE A 46 7.71 1.35 -4.45
C ILE A 46 8.73 1.46 -3.32
N GLY A 47 9.30 2.64 -3.17
CA GLY A 47 10.43 2.83 -2.27
C GLY A 47 10.68 4.29 -1.95
N LYS A 48 11.47 4.51 -0.90
CA LYS A 48 11.93 5.83 -0.48
C LYS A 48 13.43 5.78 -0.22
N ARG A 49 14.11 6.86 -0.61
CA ARG A 49 15.46 7.20 -0.19
C ARG A 49 15.34 8.32 0.82
N THR A 50 15.93 8.18 1.98
CA THR A 50 15.89 9.21 3.01
C THR A 50 17.23 9.27 3.75
N PRO A 51 17.77 10.48 3.99
CA PRO A 51 18.84 10.65 4.95
C PRO A 51 18.26 10.44 6.35
N ILE A 52 18.92 9.62 7.17
CA ILE A 52 18.57 9.39 8.56
C ILE A 52 19.70 9.92 9.44
N PRO A 53 19.42 10.81 10.42
CA PRO A 53 20.46 11.27 11.33
C PRO A 53 21.15 10.10 12.03
N VAL A 54 22.48 10.11 12.05
CA VAL A 54 23.29 9.07 12.71
C VAL A 54 22.93 8.95 14.20
N GLU A 55 22.49 10.04 14.81
CA GLU A 55 22.04 10.10 16.20
C GLU A 55 20.85 9.19 16.51
N VAL A 56 19.95 8.93 15.52
CA VAL A 56 18.83 7.98 15.68
C VAL A 56 19.37 6.57 15.95
N PHE A 57 20.41 6.15 15.23
CA PHE A 57 21.04 4.86 15.44
C PHE A 57 21.76 4.80 16.79
N LYS A 58 22.49 5.86 17.18
CA LYS A 58 23.20 5.92 18.47
C LYS A 58 22.26 5.82 19.68
N GLN A 59 21.03 6.35 19.58
CA GLN A 59 20.05 6.28 20.66
C GLN A 59 19.52 4.87 20.91
N GLY A 60 19.57 3.98 19.91
CA GLY A 60 19.12 2.58 20.00
C GLY A 60 17.60 2.40 20.10
N ILE A 61 16.81 3.48 20.16
CA ILE A 61 15.34 3.45 20.14
C ILE A 61 14.86 3.77 18.73
N LEU A 62 14.74 2.73 17.90
CA LEU A 62 14.53 2.88 16.45
C LEU A 62 13.05 2.90 16.05
N LYS A 63 12.18 2.23 16.82
CA LYS A 63 10.74 2.09 16.51
C LYS A 63 10.00 3.38 16.13
N PRO A 64 10.22 4.53 16.80
CA PRO A 64 9.58 5.79 16.40
C PRO A 64 9.92 6.24 14.97
N THR A 65 11.04 5.76 14.42
CA THR A 65 11.50 6.06 13.06
C THR A 65 11.09 4.96 12.08
N THR A 66 11.27 3.69 12.45
CA THR A 66 11.02 2.55 11.54
C THR A 66 9.55 2.37 11.19
N HIS A 67 8.64 2.55 12.16
CA HIS A 67 7.21 2.36 11.95
C HIS A 67 6.61 3.35 10.91
N PRO A 68 6.80 4.68 11.02
CA PRO A 68 6.33 5.61 9.98
C PRO A 68 6.94 5.35 8.60
N MET A 69 8.20 4.90 8.54
CA MET A 69 8.86 4.56 7.27
C MET A 69 8.25 3.33 6.61
N ALA A 70 8.06 2.23 7.36
CA ALA A 70 7.39 1.03 6.87
C ALA A 70 5.96 1.35 6.40
N ARG A 71 5.19 2.10 7.21
CA ARG A 71 3.83 2.52 6.87
C ARG A 71 3.78 3.33 5.57
N SER A 72 4.76 4.20 5.30
CA SER A 72 4.79 4.96 4.05
C SER A 72 4.88 4.08 2.79
N ILE A 73 5.50 2.89 2.90
CA ILE A 73 5.58 1.93 1.82
C ILE A 73 4.27 1.19 1.65
N VAL A 74 3.68 0.72 2.74
CA VAL A 74 2.36 0.08 2.74
C VAL A 74 1.29 1.00 2.13
N THR A 75 1.27 2.27 2.53
CA THR A 75 0.38 3.28 1.93
C THR A 75 0.65 3.48 0.43
N GLY A 76 1.92 3.41 0.01
CA GLY A 76 2.28 3.46 -1.41
C GLY A 76 1.83 2.24 -2.20
N GLU A 77 1.91 1.04 -1.62
CA GLU A 77 1.41 -0.21 -2.21
C GLU A 77 -0.10 -0.15 -2.42
N GLU A 78 -0.85 0.21 -1.37
CA GLU A 78 -2.30 0.35 -1.45
C GLU A 78 -2.70 1.37 -2.52
N ASN A 79 -2.06 2.55 -2.52
CA ASN A 79 -2.31 3.58 -3.53
C ASN A 79 -2.04 3.07 -4.95
N PHE A 80 -0.95 2.34 -5.15
CA PHE A 80 -0.59 1.78 -6.44
C PHE A 80 -1.62 0.76 -6.92
N VAL A 81 -1.99 -0.20 -6.08
CA VAL A 81 -2.98 -1.24 -6.43
C VAL A 81 -4.33 -0.61 -6.79
N LEU A 82 -4.84 0.30 -5.95
CA LEU A 82 -6.14 0.91 -6.19
C LEU A 82 -6.17 1.80 -7.44
N ASN A 83 -5.11 2.57 -7.71
CA ASN A 83 -5.03 3.34 -8.95
C ASN A 83 -4.92 2.44 -10.18
N ASP A 84 -4.17 1.34 -10.10
CA ASP A 84 -4.06 0.40 -11.22
C ASP A 84 -5.41 -0.26 -11.53
N LEU A 85 -6.22 -0.59 -10.51
CA LEU A 85 -7.60 -1.04 -10.70
C LEU A 85 -8.51 0.02 -11.34
N VAL A 86 -8.39 1.30 -10.93
CA VAL A 86 -9.13 2.40 -11.57
C VAL A 86 -8.74 2.53 -13.05
N ASN A 87 -7.44 2.50 -13.36
CA ASN A 87 -6.95 2.55 -14.74
C ASN A 87 -7.41 1.33 -15.55
N ALA A 88 -7.40 0.13 -14.94
CA ALA A 88 -7.90 -1.08 -15.57
C ALA A 88 -9.40 -0.96 -15.93
N ALA A 89 -10.18 -0.23 -15.12
CA ALA A 89 -11.58 0.04 -15.41
C ALA A 89 -11.74 1.03 -16.58
N GLU A 90 -10.90 2.07 -16.64
CA GLU A 90 -10.86 3.03 -17.75
C GLU A 90 -10.46 2.39 -19.08
N ASP A 91 -9.52 1.44 -19.03
CA ASP A 91 -9.08 0.64 -20.18
C ASP A 91 -10.06 -0.49 -20.55
N GLY A 92 -11.12 -0.69 -19.75
CA GLY A 92 -12.16 -1.69 -19.98
C GLY A 92 -11.74 -3.13 -19.68
N VAL A 93 -10.69 -3.32 -18.88
CA VAL A 93 -10.26 -4.63 -18.37
C VAL A 93 -11.23 -5.13 -17.31
N ILE A 94 -11.64 -4.25 -16.40
CA ILE A 94 -12.69 -4.52 -15.40
C ILE A 94 -13.93 -3.66 -15.70
N GLU A 95 -15.09 -4.11 -15.23
CA GLU A 95 -16.36 -3.40 -15.47
C GLU A 95 -16.42 -2.06 -14.71
N SER A 96 -17.10 -1.08 -15.30
CA SER A 96 -17.47 0.18 -14.65
C SER A 96 -18.98 0.40 -14.70
N ALA A 97 -19.56 0.89 -13.60
CA ALA A 97 -20.94 1.34 -13.53
C ALA A 97 -20.99 2.77 -12.97
N GLU A 98 -21.73 3.66 -13.63
CA GLU A 98 -21.96 5.02 -13.14
C GLU A 98 -22.81 4.99 -11.87
N MET A 99 -22.44 5.82 -10.89
CA MET A 99 -23.17 5.99 -9.65
C MET A 99 -23.69 7.42 -9.54
N GLU A 100 -24.98 7.59 -9.21
CA GLU A 100 -25.53 8.91 -8.83
C GLU A 100 -25.28 9.22 -7.35
N GLU A 101 -25.45 8.21 -6.49
CA GLU A 101 -25.17 8.27 -5.05
C GLU A 101 -24.75 6.88 -4.54
N LEU A 102 -23.94 6.87 -3.49
CA LEU A 102 -23.57 5.62 -2.83
C LEU A 102 -24.77 5.08 -2.06
N SER A 103 -25.18 3.86 -2.35
CA SER A 103 -26.29 3.21 -1.65
C SER A 103 -26.02 1.73 -1.47
N TYR A 104 -26.72 1.10 -0.52
CA TYR A 104 -26.57 -0.32 -0.27
C TYR A 104 -26.93 -1.15 -1.50
N SER A 105 -28.00 -0.80 -2.22
CA SER A 105 -28.41 -1.48 -3.46
C SER A 105 -27.36 -1.39 -4.57
N MET A 106 -26.62 -0.29 -4.68
CA MET A 106 -25.51 -0.19 -5.64
C MET A 106 -24.39 -1.18 -5.30
N ILE A 107 -24.09 -1.38 -4.02
CA ILE A 107 -23.13 -2.41 -3.60
C ILE A 107 -23.69 -3.81 -3.84
N GLU A 108 -24.99 -4.06 -3.59
CA GLU A 108 -25.61 -5.36 -3.93
C GLU A 108 -25.48 -5.67 -5.43
N GLU A 109 -25.80 -4.72 -6.31
CA GLU A 109 -25.64 -4.90 -7.75
C GLU A 109 -24.19 -5.11 -8.17
N ALA A 110 -23.24 -4.45 -7.51
CA ALA A 110 -21.81 -4.66 -7.74
C ALA A 110 -21.36 -6.06 -7.33
N VAL A 111 -21.83 -6.55 -6.18
CA VAL A 111 -21.56 -7.90 -5.68
C VAL A 111 -22.15 -8.98 -6.59
N GLU A 112 -23.26 -8.73 -7.27
CA GLU A 112 -23.81 -9.67 -8.27
C GLU A 112 -22.92 -9.81 -9.52
N ARG A 113 -22.04 -8.84 -9.77
CA ARG A 113 -21.14 -8.80 -10.95
C ARG A 113 -19.73 -9.29 -10.65
N VAL A 114 -19.33 -9.33 -9.39
CA VAL A 114 -18.01 -9.78 -8.92
C VAL A 114 -18.15 -11.11 -8.21
N ASP A 115 -17.54 -12.16 -8.76
CA ASP A 115 -17.64 -13.51 -8.17
C ASP A 115 -16.98 -13.51 -6.78
N ASP A 116 -17.66 -14.08 -5.78
CA ASP A 116 -17.19 -14.16 -4.39
C ASP A 116 -16.60 -12.85 -3.80
N ALA A 117 -17.18 -11.69 -4.13
CA ALA A 117 -16.72 -10.38 -3.65
C ALA A 117 -16.49 -10.32 -2.12
N ASP A 118 -15.32 -9.83 -1.73
CA ASP A 118 -14.82 -9.86 -0.34
C ASP A 118 -14.53 -8.48 0.25
N THR A 119 -14.37 -7.46 -0.58
CA THR A 119 -13.91 -6.14 -0.13
C THR A 119 -14.60 -5.04 -0.91
N VAL A 120 -14.94 -3.96 -0.20
CA VAL A 120 -15.40 -2.70 -0.79
C VAL A 120 -14.51 -1.56 -0.31
N PHE A 121 -13.85 -0.89 -1.25
CA PHE A 121 -13.05 0.30 -1.01
C PHE A 121 -13.89 1.55 -1.22
N ILE A 122 -14.07 2.32 -0.15
CA ILE A 122 -14.90 3.52 -0.14
C ILE A 122 -14.03 4.73 0.21
N PRO A 123 -13.91 5.73 -0.68
CA PRO A 123 -13.18 6.95 -0.37
C PRO A 123 -13.74 7.72 0.82
N TYR A 124 -12.85 8.45 1.50
CA TYR A 124 -13.28 9.48 2.45
C TYR A 124 -13.89 10.67 1.71
N ALA A 125 -15.21 10.66 1.62
CA ALA A 125 -16.04 11.81 1.26
C ALA A 125 -17.19 11.95 2.28
N ASP A 126 -17.67 13.17 2.52
CA ASP A 126 -18.70 13.42 3.54
C ASP A 126 -20.02 12.70 3.22
N SER A 127 -20.41 12.67 1.94
CA SER A 127 -21.58 11.92 1.46
C SER A 127 -21.43 10.43 1.74
N TYR A 128 -20.32 9.82 1.32
CA TYR A 128 -20.06 8.39 1.53
C TYR A 128 -19.94 8.02 3.01
N THR A 129 -19.37 8.92 3.82
CA THR A 129 -19.27 8.72 5.27
C THR A 129 -20.65 8.74 5.93
N THR A 130 -21.56 9.58 5.44
CA THR A 130 -22.96 9.59 5.91
C THR A 130 -23.63 8.27 5.61
N GLU A 131 -23.52 7.78 4.37
CA GLU A 131 -24.11 6.50 3.96
C GLU A 131 -23.58 5.30 4.75
N VAL A 132 -22.25 5.19 4.91
CA VAL A 132 -21.65 4.11 5.71
C VAL A 132 -22.15 4.18 7.17
N ASN A 133 -22.30 5.37 7.74
CA ASN A 133 -22.86 5.54 9.09
C ASN A 133 -24.34 5.17 9.18
N ASP A 134 -25.10 5.34 8.12
CA ASP A 134 -26.51 4.93 8.09
C ASP A 134 -26.63 3.42 7.94
N TRP A 135 -25.79 2.77 7.12
CA TRP A 135 -25.70 1.29 7.08
C TRP A 135 -25.36 0.69 8.45
N LEU A 136 -24.48 1.36 9.20
CA LEU A 136 -24.13 1.00 10.57
C LEU A 136 -25.34 1.06 11.51
N ARG A 137 -26.13 2.13 11.43
CA ARG A 137 -27.33 2.34 12.27
C ARG A 137 -28.45 1.37 11.92
N GLU A 138 -28.58 1.01 10.65
CA GLU A 138 -29.59 0.09 10.15
C GLU A 138 -29.25 -1.39 10.42
N GLY A 139 -28.04 -1.67 10.91
CA GLY A 139 -27.59 -3.03 11.20
C GLY A 139 -27.22 -3.84 9.96
N LEU A 140 -26.96 -3.15 8.84
CA LEU A 140 -26.48 -3.75 7.59
C LEU A 140 -24.99 -4.10 7.66
N SER A 141 -24.27 -3.49 8.62
CA SER A 141 -22.88 -3.81 8.91
C SER A 141 -22.73 -4.85 10.03
N VAL A 142 -21.69 -5.67 9.96
CA VAL A 142 -21.32 -6.67 10.99
C VAL A 142 -20.00 -6.27 11.65
N SER A 143 -19.80 -6.70 12.91
CA SER A 143 -18.53 -6.58 13.68
C SER A 143 -17.89 -5.19 13.70
N GLY A 144 -18.32 -4.32 14.63
CA GLY A 144 -17.64 -3.03 14.89
C GLY A 144 -17.76 -2.00 13.76
N GLY A 145 -18.42 -2.35 12.66
CA GLY A 145 -18.75 -1.45 11.57
C GLY A 145 -17.81 -1.48 10.37
N THR A 146 -16.96 -2.50 10.30
CA THR A 146 -15.93 -2.62 9.28
C THR A 146 -16.34 -3.59 8.17
N GLN A 147 -17.55 -4.15 8.20
CA GLN A 147 -17.98 -5.17 7.25
C GLN A 147 -19.44 -5.02 6.89
N LEU A 148 -19.81 -5.34 5.66
CA LEU A 148 -21.19 -5.43 5.17
C LEU A 148 -21.56 -6.89 4.96
N GLN A 149 -22.79 -7.25 5.29
CA GLN A 149 -23.37 -8.53 4.89
C GLN A 149 -24.32 -8.27 3.73
N ILE A 150 -24.01 -8.81 2.56
CA ILE A 150 -24.75 -8.57 1.32
C ILE A 150 -24.94 -9.91 0.61
N GLN A 151 -26.19 -10.30 0.36
CA GLN A 151 -26.56 -11.53 -0.37
C GLN A 151 -25.86 -12.84 0.08
N GLY A 152 -25.39 -12.90 1.33
CA GLY A 152 -24.64 -14.06 1.86
C GLY A 152 -23.12 -13.89 1.82
N ASN A 153 -22.62 -12.91 1.07
CA ASN A 153 -21.23 -12.47 1.09
C ASN A 153 -20.97 -11.56 2.31
N ARG A 154 -19.71 -11.57 2.76
CA ARG A 154 -19.21 -10.72 3.84
C ARG A 154 -18.12 -9.85 3.24
N LEU A 155 -18.43 -8.57 3.04
CA LEU A 155 -17.51 -7.61 2.45
C LEU A 155 -16.83 -6.79 3.54
N ASP A 156 -15.51 -6.72 3.51
CA ASP A 156 -14.74 -5.79 4.33
C ASP A 156 -14.85 -4.37 3.76
N ILE A 157 -15.28 -3.42 4.59
CA ILE A 157 -15.29 -2.00 4.23
C ILE A 157 -13.89 -1.44 4.50
N ARG A 158 -13.19 -1.08 3.44
CA ARG A 158 -11.89 -0.40 3.51
C ARG A 158 -12.03 1.05 3.08
N ARG A 159 -11.37 1.95 3.80
CA ARG A 159 -11.48 3.39 3.54
C ARG A 159 -10.28 3.88 2.74
N ILE A 160 -10.53 4.47 1.58
CA ILE A 160 -9.46 5.00 0.73
C ILE A 160 -9.00 6.36 1.27
N THR A 161 -7.70 6.49 1.51
CA THR A 161 -7.10 7.73 2.00
C THR A 161 -7.28 8.86 0.98
N PRO A 162 -7.71 10.07 1.40
CA PRO A 162 -7.95 11.19 0.48
C PRO A 162 -6.75 11.54 -0.42
N SER A 163 -5.53 11.41 0.11
CA SER A 163 -4.29 11.71 -0.63
C SER A 163 -4.04 10.83 -1.85
N PHE A 164 -4.83 9.77 -2.05
CA PHE A 164 -4.74 8.92 -3.24
C PHE A 164 -5.46 9.58 -4.44
N GLY A 165 -6.35 10.54 -4.20
CA GLY A 165 -7.12 11.22 -5.26
C GLY A 165 -8.20 10.34 -5.91
N ILE A 166 -8.44 9.13 -5.40
CA ILE A 166 -9.45 8.20 -5.91
C ILE A 166 -10.81 8.59 -5.34
N LYS A 167 -11.76 8.92 -6.23
CA LYS A 167 -13.15 9.26 -5.88
C LYS A 167 -14.11 8.09 -6.03
N ASP A 168 -13.74 7.11 -6.85
CA ASP A 168 -14.57 5.97 -7.18
C ASP A 168 -14.63 4.96 -6.02
N VAL A 169 -15.71 4.19 -5.99
CA VAL A 169 -15.83 3.04 -5.10
C VAL A 169 -15.42 1.78 -5.87
N LEU A 170 -14.62 0.92 -5.26
CA LEU A 170 -14.21 -0.35 -5.87
C LEU A 170 -14.79 -1.50 -5.06
N VAL A 171 -15.39 -2.48 -5.73
CA VAL A 171 -15.77 -3.76 -5.13
C VAL A 171 -14.89 -4.83 -5.78
N THR A 172 -14.25 -5.66 -4.96
CA THR A 172 -13.23 -6.61 -5.42
C THR A 172 -13.45 -8.00 -4.83
N ASN A 173 -12.95 -8.99 -5.56
CA ASN A 173 -12.55 -10.28 -5.04
C ASN A 173 -11.01 -10.30 -5.03
N SER A 174 -10.43 -10.23 -3.84
CA SER A 174 -8.97 -10.15 -3.68
C SER A 174 -8.25 -11.41 -4.17
N ASP A 175 -8.88 -12.59 -4.10
CA ASP A 175 -8.31 -13.88 -4.51
C ASP A 175 -8.14 -14.01 -6.04
N GLU A 176 -8.88 -13.21 -6.82
CA GLU A 176 -8.83 -13.18 -8.30
C GLU A 176 -8.03 -11.98 -8.85
N ILE A 177 -7.37 -11.20 -7.98
CA ILE A 177 -6.45 -10.13 -8.39
C ILE A 177 -5.03 -10.59 -8.10
N ASP A 178 -4.37 -11.18 -9.10
CA ASP A 178 -3.02 -11.70 -8.93
C ASP A 178 -1.98 -10.59 -8.82
N LEU A 179 -1.02 -10.75 -7.90
CA LEU A 179 0.13 -9.85 -7.75
C LEU A 179 1.40 -10.64 -7.41
N VAL A 180 2.47 -10.39 -8.16
CA VAL A 180 3.77 -11.06 -7.95
C VAL A 180 4.73 -10.13 -7.23
N GLN A 181 5.19 -10.52 -6.05
CA GLN A 181 6.19 -9.79 -5.28
C GLN A 181 7.57 -10.46 -5.37
N LYS A 182 8.61 -9.67 -5.64
CA LYS A 182 9.99 -10.14 -5.66
C LYS A 182 10.62 -10.10 -4.28
N ARG A 183 11.50 -11.06 -4.00
CA ARG A 183 12.40 -11.00 -2.85
C ARG A 183 13.72 -10.35 -3.24
N ALA A 184 14.54 -10.01 -2.27
CA ALA A 184 15.83 -9.35 -2.49
C ALA A 184 16.68 -10.07 -3.54
N GLU A 185 16.76 -11.40 -3.48
CA GLU A 185 17.50 -12.25 -4.42
C GLU A 185 17.02 -12.13 -5.89
N ASP A 186 15.78 -11.72 -6.11
CA ASP A 186 15.16 -11.59 -7.44
C ASP A 186 15.26 -10.15 -7.99
N THR A 187 15.90 -9.25 -7.24
CA THR A 187 16.01 -7.82 -7.56
C THR A 187 17.44 -7.37 -7.78
N SER A 188 17.63 -6.33 -8.61
CA SER A 188 18.90 -5.62 -8.71
C SER A 188 19.00 -4.57 -7.63
N LEU A 189 20.19 -4.31 -7.06
CA LEU A 189 20.46 -3.24 -6.09
C LEU A 189 19.88 -1.87 -6.52
N PRO A 190 19.51 -1.00 -5.55
CA PRO A 190 19.04 0.35 -5.86
C PRO A 190 20.12 1.13 -6.64
N LYS A 191 19.70 1.89 -7.65
CA LYS A 191 20.62 2.72 -8.46
C LYS A 191 20.94 4.02 -7.71
N GLY A 192 22.18 4.47 -7.85
CA GLY A 192 22.61 5.78 -7.32
C GLY A 192 22.86 5.81 -5.80
N LEU A 193 23.00 4.64 -5.17
CA LEU A 193 23.45 4.46 -3.81
C LEU A 193 24.66 3.52 -3.82
N ASP A 194 25.75 3.90 -3.16
CA ASP A 194 26.90 3.02 -2.97
C ASP A 194 26.62 2.12 -1.76
N VAL A 195 25.89 1.03 -2.01
CA VAL A 195 25.36 0.16 -0.95
C VAL A 195 26.49 -0.47 -0.13
N ASP A 196 26.34 -0.51 1.21
CA ASP A 196 27.21 -1.33 2.07
C ASP A 196 26.97 -2.83 1.80
N ASP A 197 27.84 -3.42 0.98
CA ASP A 197 27.83 -4.85 0.62
C ASP A 197 27.82 -5.76 1.86
N SER A 198 28.42 -5.33 2.97
CA SER A 198 28.47 -6.13 4.18
C SER A 198 27.14 -6.21 4.93
N MET A 199 26.17 -5.38 4.56
CA MET A 199 24.81 -5.35 5.13
C MET A 199 23.78 -6.01 4.23
N LEU A 200 24.13 -6.50 3.03
CA LEU A 200 23.16 -7.10 2.10
C LEU A 200 22.43 -8.33 2.68
N TYR A 201 23.08 -9.08 3.57
CA TYR A 201 22.52 -10.29 4.17
C TYR A 201 21.22 -10.05 4.94
N VAL A 202 21.00 -8.82 5.45
CA VAL A 202 19.77 -8.49 6.21
C VAL A 202 18.51 -8.58 5.34
N ASN A 203 18.68 -8.55 4.01
CA ASN A 203 17.60 -8.64 3.04
C ASN A 203 17.37 -10.05 2.49
N GLU A 204 18.20 -11.04 2.83
CA GLU A 204 18.07 -12.40 2.27
C GLU A 204 16.69 -13.00 2.57
N GLY A 205 15.97 -13.40 1.51
CA GLY A 205 14.63 -13.97 1.61
C GLY A 205 13.54 -12.96 2.03
N LYS A 206 13.84 -11.65 2.02
CA LYS A 206 12.91 -10.58 2.38
C LYS A 206 12.26 -9.98 1.15
N ASP A 207 10.97 -9.68 1.28
CA ASP A 207 10.12 -9.00 0.30
C ASP A 207 10.18 -7.47 0.44
N PHE A 208 10.42 -7.00 1.67
CA PHE A 208 10.80 -5.63 1.97
C PHE A 208 12.31 -5.50 2.18
N MET A 209 12.96 -4.72 1.32
CA MET A 209 14.41 -4.55 1.33
C MET A 209 14.81 -3.22 1.93
N VAL A 210 15.86 -3.23 2.75
CA VAL A 210 16.47 -2.05 3.38
C VAL A 210 17.97 -2.03 3.05
N TYR A 211 18.42 -0.98 2.39
CA TYR A 211 19.80 -0.78 1.96
C TYR A 211 20.35 0.47 2.64
N PHE A 212 21.58 0.36 3.13
CA PHE A 212 22.32 1.45 3.75
C PHE A 212 23.43 1.89 2.80
N ASP A 213 23.68 3.20 2.75
CA ASP A 213 24.88 3.73 2.11
C ASP A 213 26.15 3.21 2.84
N GLN A 214 27.24 3.09 2.10
CA GLN A 214 28.54 2.69 2.62
C GLN A 214 29.15 3.76 3.52
N GLU A 215 28.88 5.03 3.21
CA GLU A 215 29.43 6.17 3.93
C GLU A 215 28.32 7.06 4.52
N THR A 216 28.70 7.85 5.53
CA THR A 216 27.83 8.86 6.13
C THR A 216 28.15 10.22 5.54
N ASP A 217 27.13 11.01 5.23
CA ASP A 217 27.27 12.39 4.80
C ASP A 217 27.30 13.34 6.00
N LEU A 218 28.02 14.46 5.86
CA LEU A 218 27.98 15.56 6.82
C LEU A 218 26.73 16.41 6.58
N GLY A 219 26.07 16.82 7.67
CA GLY A 219 24.97 17.77 7.63
C GLY A 219 25.40 19.15 7.11
N GLU A 220 24.46 19.89 6.55
CA GLU A 220 24.64 21.28 6.18
C GLU A 220 24.69 22.18 7.44
N PRO A 221 25.27 23.40 7.37
CA PRO A 221 25.46 24.26 8.54
C PRO A 221 24.20 24.62 9.32
N ASP A 222 23.03 24.55 8.67
CA ASP A 222 21.72 24.87 9.25
C ASP A 222 20.92 23.61 9.65
N ASP A 223 21.48 22.41 9.46
CA ASP A 223 20.85 21.15 9.86
C ASP A 223 20.87 20.97 11.37
N GLU A 224 19.85 20.28 11.90
CA GLU A 224 19.76 19.94 13.32
C GLU A 224 20.82 18.90 13.74
N TYR A 225 21.32 18.10 12.79
CA TYR A 225 22.24 16.99 13.03
C TYR A 225 23.50 17.09 12.18
N ASP A 226 24.63 16.67 12.74
CA ASP A 226 25.95 16.82 12.12
C ASP A 226 26.26 15.74 11.05
N GLU A 227 25.65 14.55 11.15
CA GLU A 227 25.93 13.41 10.28
C GLU A 227 24.63 12.66 9.94
N PHE A 228 24.51 12.24 8.69
CA PHE A 228 23.38 11.46 8.16
C PHE A 228 23.88 10.19 7.48
N LEU A 229 23.08 9.13 7.59
CA LEU A 229 23.24 7.91 6.82
C LEU A 229 22.09 7.81 5.83
N ASP A 230 22.40 7.70 4.55
CA ASP A 230 21.39 7.49 3.53
C ASP A 230 20.86 6.06 3.58
N VAL A 231 19.53 5.94 3.64
CA VAL A 231 18.83 4.66 3.68
C VAL A 231 17.82 4.59 2.54
N VAL A 232 17.89 3.51 1.77
CA VAL A 232 16.91 3.18 0.74
C VAL A 232 16.13 1.97 1.18
N PHE A 233 14.81 2.08 1.22
CA PHE A 233 13.94 0.96 1.49
C PHE A 233 12.84 0.86 0.45
N ARG A 234 12.51 -0.37 0.03
CA ARG A 234 11.59 -0.60 -1.09
C ARG A 234 11.01 -2.00 -1.10
N VAL A 235 9.91 -2.13 -1.83
CA VAL A 235 9.37 -3.38 -2.36
C VAL A 235 9.45 -3.37 -3.88
N VAL A 236 9.38 -4.55 -4.48
CA VAL A 236 9.26 -4.71 -5.94
C VAL A 236 8.11 -5.65 -6.23
N ILE A 237 7.07 -5.13 -6.87
CA ILE A 237 5.82 -5.85 -7.17
C ILE A 237 5.49 -5.73 -8.65
N SER A 238 4.77 -6.71 -9.19
CA SER A 238 4.19 -6.59 -10.52
C SER A 238 3.03 -5.59 -10.51
N GLN A 239 2.59 -5.17 -11.70
CA GLN A 239 1.23 -4.64 -11.82
C GLN A 239 0.21 -5.70 -11.35
N PRO A 240 -0.87 -5.29 -10.66
CA PRO A 240 -2.04 -6.14 -10.44
C PRO A 240 -2.57 -6.70 -11.77
N MET A 241 -3.05 -7.94 -11.75
CA MET A 241 -3.59 -8.61 -12.93
C MET A 241 -5.05 -9.01 -12.67
N PRO A 242 -6.00 -8.06 -12.70
CA PRO A 242 -7.41 -8.37 -12.51
C PRO A 242 -7.99 -9.09 -13.74
N SER A 243 -9.01 -9.93 -13.51
CA SER A 243 -9.91 -10.43 -14.54
C SER A 243 -11.16 -9.54 -14.65
N SER A 244 -11.96 -9.74 -15.69
CA SER A 244 -13.17 -8.92 -15.92
C SER A 244 -14.22 -9.01 -14.80
N ASP A 245 -14.18 -10.08 -14.02
CA ASP A 245 -15.09 -10.42 -12.93
C ASP A 245 -14.42 -10.38 -11.54
N SER A 246 -13.13 -10.03 -11.44
CA SER A 246 -12.42 -9.91 -10.16
C SER A 246 -12.70 -8.58 -9.45
N ALA A 247 -13.18 -7.57 -10.17
CA ALA A 247 -13.48 -6.27 -9.61
C ALA A 247 -14.49 -5.49 -10.46
N ILE A 248 -15.16 -4.53 -9.84
CA ILE A 248 -15.98 -3.52 -10.51
C ILE A 248 -15.73 -2.14 -9.92
N ARG A 249 -15.65 -1.14 -10.79
CA ARG A 249 -15.60 0.26 -10.43
C ARG A 249 -16.99 0.88 -10.44
N LEU A 250 -17.38 1.50 -9.34
CA LEU A 250 -18.52 2.39 -9.26
C LEU A 250 -18.02 3.83 -9.42
N GLU A 251 -18.19 4.35 -10.64
CA GLU A 251 -17.69 5.66 -11.02
C GLU A 251 -18.44 6.77 -10.29
N ALA A 252 -17.68 7.61 -9.58
CA ALA A 252 -18.24 8.64 -8.74
C ALA A 252 -18.88 9.78 -9.55
N PRO A 253 -19.96 10.39 -9.03
CA PRO A 253 -20.47 11.64 -9.58
C PRO A 253 -19.40 12.73 -9.63
N ALA A 254 -19.41 13.55 -10.67
CA ALA A 254 -18.45 14.64 -10.86
C ALA A 254 -18.39 15.63 -9.68
N GLU A 255 -19.46 15.75 -8.89
CA GLU A 255 -19.59 16.67 -7.76
C GLU A 255 -18.95 16.14 -6.46
N ILE A 256 -18.51 14.88 -6.42
CA ILE A 256 -17.88 14.29 -5.24
C ILE A 256 -16.56 14.98 -4.90
N THR A 257 -16.43 15.34 -3.63
CA THR A 257 -15.25 15.99 -3.04
C THR A 257 -14.73 15.13 -1.90
N LEU A 258 -13.42 14.88 -1.88
CA LEU A 258 -12.78 14.08 -0.84
C LEU A 258 -12.64 14.90 0.45
N SER A 259 -12.93 14.29 1.59
CA SER A 259 -12.77 14.91 2.90
C SER A 259 -11.26 15.12 3.17
N GLY A 260 -10.81 16.37 3.25
CA GLY A 260 -9.40 16.72 3.51
C GLY A 260 -8.64 17.33 2.34
N ASP A 261 -9.28 17.56 1.19
CA ASP A 261 -8.69 18.30 0.05
C ASP A 261 -8.41 19.79 0.34
N ASP A 262 -8.93 20.35 1.45
CA ASP A 262 -8.82 21.78 1.79
C ASP A 262 -7.53 22.18 2.55
N GLU A 263 -6.63 21.26 2.90
CA GLU A 263 -5.43 21.59 3.73
C GLU A 263 -4.09 21.68 2.97
N GLN A 264 -4.07 21.68 1.63
CA GLN A 264 -2.81 21.86 0.86
C GLN A 264 -2.90 22.87 -0.30
N ALA A 265 -3.35 24.10 -0.02
CA ALA A 265 -3.17 25.26 -0.89
C ALA A 265 -2.29 26.34 -0.24
#